data_AF-A0A953K673-F1
#
_entry.id   AF-A0A953K673-F1
#
_cell.length_a   1.000
_cell.length_b   1.000
_cell.length_c   1.000
_cell.angle_alpha   90.00
_cell.angle_beta   90.00
_cell.angle_gamma   90.00
#
_symmetry.space_group_name_H-M   'P 1'
#
loop_
_entity.id
_entity.type
_entity.pdbx_description
1 polymer ?
#
loop_
_entity_poly.entity_id
_entity_poly.type
_entity_poly.pdbx_seq_one_letter_code
_entity_poly.pdbx_strand_id
1 'polypeptide(L)'
;MGTTISSFLRGTAFATALILAVVPYCAQAQLRNANWIFAQNHVSFTSGTAVATAVEVPPYRPFNSLSDPTGTALVHAVHTVVLNAQLDTMSGCPALDTGEGIQGFLFLPFPGDTNDLAFFHNHATNSGCELSFGHIDLAQDNGLGAFVGGMTLLNNWTASKLTAVAHANGQDYWVLTQILGTDEIAAYLLSATGVDSVPVISHTGVPMIAQFDGTEAVQDRGAMVASYTGDRLAMAGLVSSNVEPYTLDHARIEVLHFDNATGSATHAASIPPPTGNTINGIEFSPDGSKLYFTSKSALELPITSTLHQYDLSVQDEAAIIASHTVIFTEEVGSFDVQDPFGQLALAPDRRIWFIRWPGSPWLGVIESPNEAGAACTPVMDQLLLPHNAGAGLPSQCKRYHDSELTHTGIPASEEAGTLMTWPNPAQTLLNINAPEPGCTSQLYDATGRLVLSTMHGPRRTATVDVAGLPAGPYLVRCTDALGNGWTSTMLKE
;
A
#
# COMPACT_ATOMS: atom_id res chain seq x y z
N MET A 1 31.24 68.86 -45.07
CA MET A 1 32.13 67.89 -44.41
C MET A 1 31.32 67.31 -43.26
N GLY A 2 30.58 66.22 -43.45
CA GLY A 2 31.07 64.86 -43.65
C GLY A 2 30.80 64.09 -42.34
N THR A 3 29.64 63.43 -42.23
CA THR A 3 29.45 61.95 -42.22
C THR A 3 29.68 61.30 -40.83
N THR A 4 28.63 60.92 -40.07
CA THR A 4 27.89 59.62 -40.02
C THR A 4 28.74 58.44 -39.48
N ILE A 5 28.31 57.48 -38.64
CA ILE A 5 26.99 56.84 -38.38
C ILE A 5 27.11 55.83 -37.19
N SER A 6 25.96 55.43 -36.62
CA SER A 6 25.61 54.16 -35.91
C SER A 6 26.16 53.87 -34.49
N SER A 7 25.43 53.22 -33.57
CA SER A 7 24.04 52.75 -33.51
C SER A 7 23.75 52.09 -32.14
N PHE A 8 22.54 52.30 -31.61
CA PHE A 8 21.61 51.29 -31.04
C PHE A 8 22.12 50.15 -30.13
N LEU A 9 21.61 50.07 -28.89
CA LEU A 9 20.47 49.21 -28.51
C LEU A 9 20.14 49.32 -27.01
N ARG A 10 18.87 49.59 -26.71
CA ARG A 10 18.18 49.19 -25.47
C ARG A 10 17.82 47.70 -25.59
N GLY A 11 17.98 46.93 -24.52
CA GLY A 11 17.43 45.58 -24.34
C GLY A 11 17.89 45.02 -22.99
N THR A 12 17.00 44.90 -22.00
CA THR A 12 16.27 43.67 -21.61
C THR A 12 17.00 42.80 -20.59
N ALA A 13 16.28 42.52 -19.49
CA ALA A 13 16.34 41.35 -18.61
C ALA A 13 17.62 41.11 -17.78
N PHE A 14 17.46 41.09 -16.46
CA PHE A 14 17.66 39.87 -15.65
C PHE A 14 17.01 40.08 -14.28
N ALA A 15 15.74 39.68 -14.17
CA ALA A 15 15.15 39.33 -12.89
C ALA A 15 15.65 37.92 -12.56
N THR A 16 16.62 37.82 -11.65
CA THR A 16 17.01 36.52 -11.09
C THR A 16 16.09 36.24 -9.91
N ALA A 17 14.92 35.67 -10.20
CA ALA A 17 14.11 35.03 -9.19
C ALA A 17 14.87 33.79 -8.70
N LEU A 18 15.51 33.87 -7.53
CA LEU A 18 15.99 32.68 -6.84
C LEU A 18 14.76 32.00 -6.22
N ILE A 19 14.17 31.08 -6.98
CA ILE A 19 13.21 30.10 -6.50
C ILE A 19 13.97 29.24 -5.48
N LEU A 20 13.84 29.53 -4.19
CA LEU A 20 14.15 28.54 -3.17
C LEU A 20 13.04 27.49 -3.25
N ALA A 21 13.36 26.40 -3.93
CA ALA A 21 12.63 25.15 -3.81
C ALA A 21 12.60 24.81 -2.32
N VAL A 22 11.44 24.94 -1.70
CA VAL A 22 11.14 24.19 -0.48
C VAL A 22 11.09 22.74 -0.94
N VAL A 23 12.20 22.04 -0.81
CA VAL A 23 12.19 20.57 -0.84
C VAL A 23 11.64 20.16 0.52
N PRO A 24 10.39 19.67 0.62
CA PRO A 24 10.00 18.96 1.83
C PRO A 24 10.91 17.73 1.89
N TYR A 25 11.84 17.71 2.85
CA TYR A 25 12.40 16.45 3.31
C TYR A 25 11.25 15.72 4.01
N CYS A 26 10.46 14.99 3.22
CA CYS A 26 9.61 13.95 3.75
C CYS A 26 10.53 12.99 4.50
N ALA A 27 10.24 12.72 5.77
CA ALA A 27 10.65 11.46 6.36
C ALA A 27 10.04 10.37 5.47
N GLN A 28 10.82 9.81 4.54
CA GLN A 28 10.33 8.77 3.67
C GLN A 28 10.15 7.51 4.52
N ALA A 29 8.88 7.12 4.75
CA ALA A 29 8.56 5.71 4.87
C ALA A 29 9.08 5.00 3.60
N GLN A 30 9.52 3.73 3.68
CA GLN A 30 10.11 3.18 2.45
C GLN A 30 9.10 3.12 1.33
N LEU A 31 9.66 3.40 0.17
CA LEU A 31 8.94 3.51 -1.06
C LEU A 31 8.91 2.19 -1.83
N ARG A 32 8.99 1.03 -1.13
CA ARG A 32 8.86 -0.32 -1.73
C ARG A 32 7.62 -0.45 -2.62
N ASN A 33 6.52 0.21 -2.22
CA ASN A 33 5.25 0.23 -2.94
C ASN A 33 5.04 1.50 -3.77
N ALA A 34 6.08 2.28 -4.08
CA ALA A 34 5.93 3.61 -4.70
C ALA A 34 5.72 3.61 -6.21
N ASN A 35 5.88 2.49 -6.89
CA ASN A 35 5.60 2.39 -8.32
C ASN A 35 4.56 1.31 -8.56
N TRP A 36 3.49 1.69 -9.25
CA TRP A 36 2.40 0.81 -9.65
C TRP A 36 2.35 0.73 -11.17
N ILE A 37 2.47 -0.48 -11.72
CA ILE A 37 2.22 -0.75 -13.12
C ILE A 37 0.93 -1.57 -13.24
N PHE A 38 -0.05 -1.06 -13.98
CA PHE A 38 -1.32 -1.75 -14.22
C PHE A 38 -2.01 -1.18 -15.46
N ALA A 39 -2.63 -2.03 -16.29
CA ALA A 39 -3.44 -1.61 -17.43
C ALA A 39 -2.79 -0.53 -18.34
N GLN A 40 -1.48 -0.67 -18.63
CA GLN A 40 -0.69 0.31 -19.41
C GLN A 40 -0.47 1.68 -18.74
N ASN A 41 -0.79 1.80 -17.46
CA ASN A 41 -0.51 2.95 -16.62
C ASN A 41 0.67 2.67 -15.69
N HIS A 42 1.52 3.67 -15.49
CA HIS A 42 2.48 3.76 -14.40
C HIS A 42 2.04 4.88 -13.47
N VAL A 43 1.82 4.55 -12.20
CA VAL A 43 1.59 5.55 -11.14
C VAL A 43 2.78 5.53 -10.20
N SER A 44 3.43 6.68 -10.04
CA SER A 44 4.56 6.85 -9.11
C SER A 44 4.18 7.77 -7.94
N PHE A 45 4.50 7.33 -6.72
CA PHE A 45 4.32 8.08 -5.47
C PHE A 45 5.63 8.70 -4.96
N THR A 46 6.74 8.50 -5.68
CA THR A 46 8.10 8.89 -5.26
C THR A 46 8.28 10.38 -5.00
N SER A 47 7.48 11.23 -5.67
CA SER A 47 7.51 12.69 -5.52
C SER A 47 6.80 13.22 -4.27
N GLY A 48 6.16 12.35 -3.48
CA GLY A 48 5.23 12.72 -2.41
C GLY A 48 3.80 12.99 -2.90
N THR A 49 3.57 12.99 -4.21
CA THR A 49 2.25 12.97 -4.84
C THR A 49 2.20 11.90 -5.91
N ALA A 50 1.00 11.37 -6.17
CA ALA A 50 0.79 10.39 -7.24
C ALA A 50 0.88 11.07 -8.61
N VAL A 51 1.72 10.51 -9.50
CA VAL A 51 1.90 10.98 -10.88
C VAL A 51 1.67 9.81 -11.82
N ALA A 52 0.79 9.99 -12.81
CA ALA A 52 0.48 8.96 -13.80
C ALA A 52 1.17 9.21 -15.15
N THR A 53 1.75 8.17 -15.73
CA THR A 53 2.35 8.15 -17.07
C THR A 53 1.95 6.88 -17.82
N ALA A 54 2.03 6.91 -19.15
CA ALA A 54 1.73 5.75 -19.99
C ALA A 54 2.96 4.86 -20.09
N VAL A 55 2.74 3.54 -20.11
CA VAL A 55 3.78 2.53 -20.29
C VAL A 55 3.32 1.44 -21.24
N GLU A 56 4.25 0.87 -21.99
CA GLU A 56 3.97 -0.17 -22.97
C GLU A 56 4.11 -1.56 -22.34
N VAL A 57 3.04 -2.02 -21.69
CA VAL A 57 2.95 -3.35 -21.07
C VAL A 57 1.63 -4.04 -21.45
N PRO A 58 1.51 -5.36 -21.31
CA PRO A 58 0.21 -6.03 -21.42
C PRO A 58 -0.85 -5.36 -20.50
N PRO A 59 -2.07 -5.08 -21.01
CA PRO A 59 -3.10 -4.40 -20.22
C PRO A 59 -3.84 -5.34 -19.26
N TYR A 60 -3.47 -6.61 -19.19
CA TYR A 60 -4.25 -7.65 -18.53
C TYR A 60 -3.77 -7.91 -17.10
N ARG A 61 -4.76 -8.03 -16.20
CA ARG A 61 -4.60 -8.44 -14.80
C ARG A 61 -4.08 -9.88 -14.70
N PRO A 62 -3.50 -10.32 -13.57
CA PRO A 62 -3.16 -9.55 -12.37
C PRO A 62 -1.87 -8.73 -12.53
N PHE A 63 -1.60 -7.85 -11.56
CA PHE A 63 -0.45 -6.93 -11.56
C PHE A 63 0.32 -6.98 -10.23
N ASN A 64 1.64 -6.76 -10.27
CA ASN A 64 2.47 -6.49 -9.11
C ASN A 64 3.68 -5.63 -9.48
N SER A 65 4.29 -4.98 -8.50
CA SER A 65 5.48 -4.15 -8.67
C SER A 65 6.25 -4.13 -7.36
N LEU A 66 7.58 -4.03 -7.41
CA LEU A 66 8.40 -3.80 -6.23
C LEU A 66 9.44 -2.74 -6.56
N SER A 67 9.61 -1.80 -5.65
CA SER A 67 10.67 -0.80 -5.68
C SER A 67 11.72 -1.10 -4.62
N ASP A 68 12.86 -0.43 -4.71
CA ASP A 68 13.84 -0.38 -3.63
C ASP A 68 13.33 0.50 -2.47
N PRO A 69 14.05 0.54 -1.33
CA PRO A 69 13.71 1.40 -0.20
C PRO A 69 13.51 2.89 -0.52
N THR A 70 14.18 3.38 -1.56
CA THR A 70 14.19 4.78 -1.98
C THR A 70 13.11 5.10 -3.02
N GLY A 71 12.40 4.07 -3.51
CA GLY A 71 11.32 4.21 -4.47
C GLY A 71 11.76 4.07 -5.93
N THR A 72 12.98 3.60 -6.19
CA THR A 72 13.40 3.22 -7.54
C THR A 72 12.74 1.89 -7.89
N ALA A 73 12.05 1.80 -9.03
CA ALA A 73 11.45 0.54 -9.48
C ALA A 73 12.53 -0.55 -9.67
N LEU A 74 12.25 -1.78 -9.25
CA LEU A 74 13.13 -2.94 -9.41
C LEU A 74 12.54 -3.95 -10.39
N VAL A 75 11.27 -4.31 -10.19
CA VAL A 75 10.61 -5.40 -10.92
C VAL A 75 9.11 -5.17 -11.00
N HIS A 76 8.50 -5.63 -12.09
CA HIS A 76 7.06 -5.60 -12.32
C HIS A 76 6.57 -6.97 -12.79
N ALA A 77 5.34 -7.34 -12.45
CA ALA A 77 4.67 -8.51 -13.01
C ALA A 77 3.33 -8.08 -13.59
N VAL A 78 3.07 -8.48 -14.83
CA VAL A 78 1.84 -8.13 -15.55
C VAL A 78 1.41 -9.34 -16.37
N HIS A 79 0.15 -9.75 -16.23
CA HIS A 79 -0.43 -10.89 -16.96
C HIS A 79 0.37 -12.20 -16.89
N THR A 80 1.28 -12.47 -17.82
CA THR A 80 2.07 -13.71 -17.92
C THR A 80 3.58 -13.44 -18.00
N VAL A 81 4.01 -12.22 -17.70
CA VAL A 81 5.43 -11.83 -17.78
C VAL A 81 5.88 -11.09 -16.53
N VAL A 82 7.16 -11.27 -16.19
CA VAL A 82 7.88 -10.46 -15.21
C VAL A 82 8.88 -9.59 -15.96
N LEU A 83 8.87 -8.30 -15.66
CA LEU A 83 9.64 -7.26 -16.32
C LEU A 83 10.64 -6.65 -15.33
N ASN A 84 11.82 -6.27 -15.82
CA ASN A 84 12.78 -5.49 -15.05
C ASN A 84 12.35 -4.01 -14.93
N ALA A 85 13.17 -3.18 -14.27
CA ALA A 85 12.91 -1.75 -14.07
C ALA A 85 12.80 -0.94 -15.38
N GLN A 86 13.31 -1.47 -16.50
CA GLN A 86 13.30 -0.88 -17.83
C GLN A 86 12.09 -1.37 -18.66
N LEU A 87 11.23 -2.20 -18.06
CA LEU A 87 10.07 -2.84 -18.67
C LEU A 87 10.41 -3.89 -19.74
N ASP A 88 11.65 -4.40 -19.77
CA ASP A 88 12.01 -5.54 -20.60
C ASP A 88 11.67 -6.85 -19.87
N THR A 89 11.24 -7.88 -20.61
CA THR A 89 11.02 -9.21 -20.03
C THR A 89 12.29 -9.73 -19.36
N MET A 90 12.18 -10.07 -18.09
CA MET A 90 13.30 -10.51 -17.28
C MET A 90 13.88 -11.82 -17.80
N SER A 91 15.21 -11.89 -17.88
CA SER A 91 15.91 -13.09 -18.33
C SER A 91 15.56 -14.29 -17.43
N GLY A 92 15.30 -15.43 -18.06
CA GLY A 92 14.92 -16.66 -17.35
C GLY A 92 13.48 -16.68 -16.82
N CYS A 93 12.64 -15.67 -17.12
CA CYS A 93 11.23 -15.67 -16.69
C CYS A 93 10.55 -17.01 -17.05
N PRO A 94 9.98 -17.73 -16.06
CA PRO A 94 9.32 -19.00 -16.32
C PRO A 94 8.03 -18.79 -17.12
N ALA A 95 7.44 -19.89 -17.59
CA ALA A 95 6.08 -19.85 -18.11
C ALA A 95 5.11 -19.56 -16.95
N LEU A 96 4.31 -18.51 -17.10
CA LEU A 96 3.31 -18.10 -16.13
C LEU A 96 1.93 -18.21 -16.76
N ASP A 97 0.96 -18.69 -15.99
CA ASP A 97 -0.46 -18.70 -16.36
C ASP A 97 -1.22 -18.09 -15.19
N THR A 98 -1.95 -17.02 -15.45
CA THR A 98 -2.71 -16.31 -14.43
C THR A 98 -4.21 -16.54 -14.54
N GLY A 99 -4.67 -17.21 -15.61
CA GLY A 99 -6.08 -17.37 -15.93
C GLY A 99 -6.84 -16.06 -15.76
N GLU A 100 -7.95 -16.14 -15.02
CA GLU A 100 -8.79 -14.99 -14.68
C GLU A 100 -8.55 -14.49 -13.24
N GLY A 101 -7.39 -14.80 -12.65
CA GLY A 101 -7.03 -14.43 -11.29
C GLY A 101 -6.89 -12.91 -11.10
N ILE A 102 -7.14 -12.45 -9.88
CA ILE A 102 -7.03 -11.03 -9.49
C ILE A 102 -5.75 -10.81 -8.66
N GLN A 103 -5.35 -11.82 -7.89
CA GLN A 103 -4.09 -11.87 -7.14
C GLN A 103 -3.32 -13.10 -7.59
N GLY A 104 -2.28 -12.90 -8.40
CA GLY A 104 -1.48 -13.98 -8.97
C GLY A 104 0.02 -13.87 -8.75
N PHE A 105 0.50 -12.73 -8.25
CA PHE A 105 1.93 -12.43 -8.13
C PHE A 105 2.22 -11.78 -6.79
N LEU A 106 3.38 -12.08 -6.21
CA LEU A 106 3.90 -11.43 -5.02
C LEU A 106 5.43 -11.39 -5.08
N PHE A 107 6.01 -10.21 -4.82
CA PHE A 107 7.45 -10.03 -4.66
C PHE A 107 7.78 -9.72 -3.21
N LEU A 108 8.83 -10.33 -2.69
CA LEU A 108 9.39 -10.04 -1.37
C LEU A 108 10.91 -9.94 -1.47
N PRO A 109 11.56 -8.97 -0.80
CA PRO A 109 13.00 -9.02 -0.59
C PRO A 109 13.37 -10.34 0.09
N PHE A 110 14.42 -11.00 -0.38
CA PHE A 110 14.86 -12.24 0.25
C PHE A 110 15.48 -11.93 1.63
N PRO A 111 15.03 -12.56 2.73
CA PRO A 111 15.55 -12.24 4.05
C PRO A 111 17.07 -12.44 4.12
N GLY A 112 17.79 -11.41 4.55
CA GLY A 112 19.25 -11.44 4.67
C GLY A 112 20.03 -11.20 3.37
N ASP A 113 19.38 -11.06 2.21
CA ASP A 113 20.03 -10.73 0.94
C ASP A 113 19.30 -9.60 0.20
N THR A 114 19.95 -8.43 0.11
CA THR A 114 19.36 -7.26 -0.56
C THR A 114 19.41 -7.34 -2.08
N ASN A 115 20.16 -8.30 -2.65
CA ASN A 115 20.29 -8.49 -4.09
C ASN A 115 19.40 -9.64 -4.61
N ASP A 116 18.68 -10.35 -3.76
CA ASP A 116 17.78 -11.43 -4.17
C ASP A 116 16.33 -11.09 -3.82
N LEU A 117 15.41 -11.49 -4.70
CA LEU A 117 13.97 -11.38 -4.47
C LEU A 117 13.33 -12.74 -4.54
N ALA A 118 12.42 -12.98 -3.60
CA ALA A 118 11.47 -14.07 -3.66
C ALA A 118 10.28 -13.67 -4.54
N PHE A 119 9.97 -14.50 -5.54
CA PHE A 119 8.79 -14.37 -6.38
C PHE A 119 7.82 -15.53 -6.13
N PHE A 120 6.58 -15.20 -5.78
CA PHE A 120 5.50 -16.18 -5.62
C PHE A 120 4.45 -15.97 -6.69
N HIS A 121 3.93 -17.09 -7.19
CA HIS A 121 2.92 -17.10 -8.23
C HIS A 121 1.87 -18.17 -7.94
N ASN A 122 0.59 -17.77 -7.99
CA ASN A 122 -0.52 -18.69 -8.10
C ASN A 122 -0.75 -18.98 -9.59
N HIS A 123 -0.18 -20.08 -10.07
CA HIS A 123 -0.34 -20.54 -11.44
C HIS A 123 -1.73 -21.10 -11.65
N ALA A 124 -2.49 -20.57 -12.61
CA ALA A 124 -3.85 -21.02 -12.89
C ALA A 124 -3.85 -22.45 -13.48
N THR A 125 -4.81 -23.25 -13.04
CA THR A 125 -5.09 -24.59 -13.57
C THR A 125 -6.57 -24.73 -13.91
N ASN A 126 -6.97 -25.88 -14.44
CA ASN A 126 -8.38 -26.16 -14.76
C ASN A 126 -9.34 -26.11 -13.56
N SER A 127 -8.83 -26.20 -12.32
CA SER A 127 -9.69 -26.39 -11.15
C SER A 127 -9.23 -25.59 -9.93
N GLY A 128 -8.25 -24.69 -10.05
CA GLY A 128 -7.65 -23.97 -8.93
C GLY A 128 -6.32 -23.33 -9.32
N CYS A 129 -5.46 -23.09 -8.33
CA CYS A 129 -4.11 -22.59 -8.54
C CYS A 129 -3.05 -23.53 -7.95
N GLU A 130 -1.85 -23.47 -8.54
CA GLU A 130 -0.62 -24.01 -7.98
C GLU A 130 0.21 -22.85 -7.43
N LEU A 131 0.34 -22.74 -6.10
CA LEU A 131 1.25 -21.79 -5.48
C LEU A 131 2.69 -22.29 -5.65
N SER A 132 3.51 -21.50 -6.34
CA SER A 132 4.93 -21.78 -6.55
C SER A 132 5.81 -20.60 -6.18
N PHE A 133 7.08 -20.89 -5.92
CA PHE A 133 8.12 -19.95 -5.48
C PHE A 133 9.35 -19.99 -6.41
N GLY A 134 9.93 -18.84 -6.74
CA GLY A 134 11.18 -18.72 -7.49
C GLY A 134 12.05 -17.57 -6.99
N HIS A 135 13.30 -17.54 -7.46
CA HIS A 135 14.31 -16.53 -7.10
C HIS A 135 14.62 -15.60 -8.26
N ILE A 136 14.87 -14.32 -7.94
CA ILE A 136 15.35 -13.30 -8.87
C ILE A 136 16.60 -12.65 -8.28
N ASP A 137 17.75 -12.95 -8.86
CA ASP A 137 19.01 -12.30 -8.52
C ASP A 137 19.12 -10.99 -9.29
N LEU A 138 19.00 -9.87 -8.57
CA LEU A 138 19.04 -8.50 -9.09
C LEU A 138 20.42 -8.10 -9.61
N ALA A 139 21.50 -8.81 -9.25
CA ALA A 139 22.84 -8.53 -9.75
C ALA A 139 23.09 -9.13 -11.15
N GLN A 140 22.26 -10.08 -11.60
CA GLN A 140 22.37 -10.66 -12.94
C GLN A 140 21.97 -9.67 -14.03
N ASP A 141 22.28 -10.06 -15.27
CA ASP A 141 21.95 -9.29 -16.48
C ASP A 141 22.38 -7.82 -16.40
N ASN A 142 23.62 -7.59 -15.92
CA ASN A 142 24.21 -6.27 -15.72
C ASN A 142 23.42 -5.39 -14.72
N GLY A 143 22.80 -5.99 -13.70
CA GLY A 143 22.02 -5.27 -12.69
C GLY A 143 20.55 -5.06 -13.06
N LEU A 144 20.07 -5.69 -14.13
CA LEU A 144 18.66 -5.68 -14.53
C LEU A 144 17.85 -6.81 -13.89
N GLY A 145 18.53 -7.77 -13.28
CA GLY A 145 17.94 -8.93 -12.63
C GLY A 145 17.62 -10.08 -13.59
N ALA A 146 17.73 -11.30 -13.09
CA ALA A 146 17.34 -12.50 -13.82
C ALA A 146 16.78 -13.56 -12.86
N PHE A 147 15.87 -14.39 -13.36
CA PHE A 147 15.44 -15.58 -12.64
C PHE A 147 16.59 -16.58 -12.54
N VAL A 148 16.79 -17.11 -11.33
CA VAL A 148 17.79 -18.14 -11.06
C VAL A 148 17.08 -19.45 -10.76
N GLY A 149 17.25 -20.43 -11.64
CA GLY A 149 16.57 -21.73 -11.54
C GLY A 149 15.15 -21.69 -12.10
N GLY A 150 14.29 -22.56 -11.56
CA GLY A 150 12.87 -22.64 -11.93
C GLY A 150 11.97 -22.39 -10.72
N MET A 151 10.66 -22.49 -10.93
CA MET A 151 9.69 -22.39 -9.87
C MET A 151 9.60 -23.71 -9.07
N THR A 152 9.56 -23.61 -7.75
CA THR A 152 9.33 -24.71 -6.82
C THR A 152 7.87 -24.70 -6.39
N LEU A 153 7.16 -25.80 -6.63
CA LEU A 153 5.77 -25.98 -6.22
C LEU A 153 5.67 -26.09 -4.68
N LEU A 154 4.84 -25.25 -4.05
CA LEU A 154 4.56 -25.28 -2.61
C LEU A 154 3.21 -25.93 -2.31
N ASN A 155 2.22 -25.69 -3.17
CA ASN A 155 0.87 -26.25 -3.05
C ASN A 155 0.22 -26.32 -4.43
N ASN A 156 -0.46 -27.42 -4.74
CA ASN A 156 -1.14 -27.59 -6.03
C ASN A 156 -2.67 -27.40 -5.98
N TRP A 157 -3.20 -26.89 -4.87
CA TRP A 157 -4.63 -26.78 -4.62
C TRP A 157 -5.01 -25.52 -3.85
N THR A 158 -4.70 -24.36 -4.40
CA THR A 158 -4.99 -23.05 -3.79
C THR A 158 -6.06 -22.27 -4.54
N ALA A 159 -6.71 -21.33 -3.85
CA ALA A 159 -7.51 -20.29 -4.48
C ALA A 159 -6.61 -19.23 -5.13
N SER A 160 -7.16 -18.39 -6.01
CA SER A 160 -6.43 -17.27 -6.65
C SER A 160 -6.25 -16.08 -5.69
N LYS A 161 -5.63 -16.35 -4.54
CA LYS A 161 -5.46 -15.44 -3.40
C LYS A 161 -4.06 -15.59 -2.84
N LEU A 162 -3.35 -14.46 -2.75
CA LEU A 162 -1.96 -14.44 -2.33
C LEU A 162 -1.67 -13.12 -1.63
N THR A 163 -1.13 -13.18 -0.42
CA THR A 163 -0.65 -12.01 0.31
C THR A 163 0.56 -12.36 1.17
N ALA A 164 1.18 -11.36 1.79
CA ALA A 164 2.26 -11.59 2.74
C ALA A 164 2.24 -10.60 3.90
N VAL A 165 2.81 -11.07 5.00
CA VAL A 165 2.95 -10.35 6.26
C VAL A 165 4.41 -10.42 6.72
N ALA A 166 4.99 -9.29 7.08
CA ALA A 166 6.28 -9.25 7.78
C ALA A 166 6.19 -10.02 9.11
N HIS A 167 7.08 -10.99 9.32
CA HIS A 167 7.18 -11.74 10.56
C HIS A 167 7.57 -10.84 11.74
N ALA A 168 7.09 -11.15 12.94
CA ALA A 168 7.43 -10.44 14.18
C ALA A 168 8.93 -10.42 14.54
N ASN A 169 9.78 -11.17 13.83
CA ASN A 169 11.22 -11.25 14.11
C ASN A 169 12.02 -10.14 13.40
N GLY A 170 11.35 -9.33 12.57
CA GLY A 170 11.95 -8.20 11.86
C GLY A 170 12.80 -8.58 10.65
N GLN A 171 12.75 -9.83 10.18
CA GLN A 171 13.54 -10.30 9.02
C GLN A 171 12.76 -11.18 8.05
N ASP A 172 11.96 -12.12 8.55
CA ASP A 172 11.30 -13.15 7.75
C ASP A 172 9.90 -12.74 7.30
N TYR A 173 9.29 -13.46 6.36
CA TYR A 173 7.93 -13.18 5.91
C TYR A 173 7.04 -14.40 6.01
N TRP A 174 5.77 -14.18 6.35
CA TRP A 174 4.71 -15.14 6.08
C TRP A 174 4.14 -14.88 4.70
N VAL A 175 4.05 -15.92 3.88
CA VAL A 175 3.34 -15.92 2.59
C VAL A 175 2.06 -16.72 2.75
N LEU A 176 0.92 -16.09 2.52
CA LEU A 176 -0.38 -16.65 2.82
C LEU A 176 -1.20 -16.89 1.58
N THR A 177 -1.87 -18.04 1.58
CA THR A 177 -2.88 -18.41 0.58
C THR A 177 -4.01 -19.18 1.23
N GLN A 178 -5.16 -19.22 0.54
CA GLN A 178 -6.31 -19.99 0.96
C GLN A 178 -6.34 -21.31 0.18
N ILE A 179 -6.53 -22.44 0.88
CA ILE A 179 -6.69 -23.74 0.24
C ILE A 179 -8.09 -23.83 -0.38
N LEU A 180 -8.13 -24.23 -1.64
CA LEU A 180 -9.33 -24.11 -2.46
C LEU A 180 -10.48 -24.98 -1.93
N GLY A 181 -11.64 -24.36 -1.75
CA GLY A 181 -12.87 -25.05 -1.33
C GLY A 181 -12.89 -25.49 0.14
N THR A 182 -11.93 -25.04 0.95
CA THR A 182 -11.83 -25.38 2.37
C THR A 182 -11.92 -24.12 3.25
N ASP A 183 -11.82 -24.31 4.56
CA ASP A 183 -11.65 -23.25 5.56
C ASP A 183 -10.18 -23.02 5.93
N GLU A 184 -9.24 -23.64 5.20
CA GLU A 184 -7.81 -23.61 5.53
C GLU A 184 -7.11 -22.39 4.92
N ILE A 185 -6.34 -21.71 5.77
CA ILE A 185 -5.33 -20.72 5.38
C ILE A 185 -3.95 -21.34 5.65
N ALA A 186 -3.11 -21.37 4.61
CA ALA A 186 -1.74 -21.83 4.70
C ALA A 186 -0.78 -20.64 4.76
N ALA A 187 0.06 -20.58 5.80
CA ALA A 187 1.12 -19.59 5.95
C ALA A 187 2.50 -20.26 5.82
N TYR A 188 3.19 -19.97 4.72
CA TYR A 188 4.55 -20.43 4.42
C TYR A 188 5.57 -19.43 4.96
N LEU A 189 6.59 -19.92 5.67
CA LEU A 189 7.66 -19.06 6.20
C LEU A 189 8.75 -18.87 5.13
N LEU A 190 8.97 -17.63 4.68
CA LEU A 190 10.16 -17.25 3.92
C LEU A 190 11.21 -16.70 4.89
N SER A 191 12.36 -17.37 4.95
CA SER A 191 13.51 -16.99 5.77
C SER A 191 14.79 -16.89 4.93
N ALA A 192 15.92 -16.56 5.57
CA ALA A 192 17.23 -16.51 4.90
C ALA A 192 17.69 -17.87 4.33
N THR A 193 17.06 -18.98 4.74
CA THR A 193 17.33 -20.31 4.18
C THR A 193 16.37 -20.71 3.05
N GLY A 194 15.45 -19.82 2.67
CA GLY A 194 14.38 -20.09 1.70
C GLY A 194 13.01 -20.28 2.34
N VAL A 195 12.09 -20.82 1.55
CA VAL A 195 10.70 -21.07 1.95
C VAL A 195 10.58 -22.43 2.65
N ASP A 196 10.00 -22.47 3.84
CA ASP A 196 9.57 -23.73 4.46
C ASP A 196 8.39 -24.31 3.69
N SER A 197 8.54 -25.53 3.16
CA SER A 197 7.49 -26.19 2.38
C SER A 197 6.36 -26.74 3.23
N VAL A 198 6.51 -26.78 4.56
CA VAL A 198 5.45 -27.15 5.51
C VAL A 198 4.84 -25.87 6.09
N PRO A 199 3.66 -25.45 5.63
CA PRO A 199 3.02 -24.24 6.14
C PRO A 199 2.42 -24.46 7.53
N VAL A 200 2.23 -23.36 8.25
CA VAL A 200 1.29 -23.31 9.37
C VAL A 200 -0.12 -23.29 8.79
N ILE A 201 -0.92 -24.30 9.09
CA ILE A 201 -2.32 -24.40 8.65
C ILE A 201 -3.24 -23.89 9.76
N SER A 202 -4.12 -22.96 9.40
CA SER A 202 -5.18 -22.45 10.26
C SER A 202 -6.55 -22.73 9.67
N HIS A 203 -7.49 -23.17 10.51
CA HIS A 203 -8.88 -23.42 10.10
C HIS A 203 -9.77 -22.26 10.55
N THR A 204 -10.43 -21.59 9.60
CA THR A 204 -11.34 -20.48 9.90
C THR A 204 -12.73 -20.97 10.36
N GLY A 205 -13.06 -22.25 10.16
CA GLY A 205 -14.37 -22.81 10.44
C GLY A 205 -15.44 -22.49 9.39
N VAL A 206 -15.12 -21.69 8.37
CA VAL A 206 -16.06 -21.28 7.31
C VAL A 206 -15.49 -21.62 5.93
N PRO A 207 -15.84 -22.78 5.35
CA PRO A 207 -15.26 -23.21 4.08
C PRO A 207 -15.71 -22.31 2.93
N MET A 208 -14.78 -21.90 2.07
CA MET A 208 -14.98 -21.02 0.90
C MET A 208 -15.75 -21.70 -0.24
N ILE A 209 -16.95 -22.14 0.08
CA ILE A 209 -17.95 -22.74 -0.80
C ILE A 209 -19.26 -21.97 -0.64
N ALA A 210 -20.09 -22.04 -1.67
CA ALA A 210 -21.43 -21.47 -1.75
C ALA A 210 -22.38 -22.51 -2.36
N GLN A 211 -23.66 -22.47 -1.98
CA GLN A 211 -24.67 -23.39 -2.48
C GLN A 211 -25.61 -22.66 -3.45
N PHE A 212 -25.71 -23.13 -4.69
CA PHE A 212 -26.61 -22.58 -5.71
C PHE A 212 -27.61 -23.65 -6.12
N ASP A 213 -28.87 -23.50 -5.71
CA ASP A 213 -29.95 -24.46 -6.01
C ASP A 213 -29.58 -25.93 -5.71
N GLY A 214 -28.82 -26.15 -4.63
CA GLY A 214 -28.33 -27.47 -4.21
C GLY A 214 -27.06 -27.96 -4.92
N THR A 215 -26.40 -27.10 -5.70
CA THR A 215 -25.10 -27.34 -6.32
C THR A 215 -24.01 -26.56 -5.59
N GLU A 216 -22.94 -27.23 -5.16
CA GLU A 216 -21.80 -26.56 -4.53
C GLU A 216 -20.97 -25.82 -5.58
N ALA A 217 -20.62 -24.57 -5.30
CA ALA A 217 -19.67 -23.79 -6.08
C ALA A 217 -18.56 -23.26 -5.17
N VAL A 218 -17.33 -23.38 -5.63
CA VAL A 218 -16.15 -22.93 -4.90
C VAL A 218 -15.95 -21.42 -5.08
N GLN A 219 -15.58 -20.74 -4.01
CA GLN A 219 -15.18 -19.33 -4.03
C GLN A 219 -13.68 -19.23 -4.25
N ASP A 220 -13.28 -19.38 -5.51
CA ASP A 220 -11.88 -19.44 -5.94
C ASP A 220 -11.23 -18.06 -6.14
N ARG A 221 -12.04 -16.99 -6.20
CA ARG A 221 -11.61 -15.62 -6.57
C ARG A 221 -11.95 -14.59 -5.49
N GLY A 222 -11.44 -13.36 -5.68
CA GLY A 222 -11.60 -12.21 -4.77
C GLY A 222 -10.31 -11.90 -4.01
N ALA A 223 -10.14 -10.66 -3.52
CA ALA A 223 -8.92 -10.26 -2.84
C ALA A 223 -8.74 -10.95 -1.46
N MET A 224 -7.49 -11.25 -1.11
CA MET A 224 -7.01 -11.48 0.25
C MET A 224 -5.97 -10.40 0.58
N VAL A 225 -6.16 -9.70 1.69
CA VAL A 225 -5.29 -8.59 2.12
C VAL A 225 -4.94 -8.73 3.60
N ALA A 226 -3.74 -8.30 3.97
CA ALA A 226 -3.35 -8.12 5.37
C ALA A 226 -3.50 -6.66 5.81
N SER A 227 -3.68 -6.41 7.09
CA SER A 227 -3.53 -5.06 7.67
C SER A 227 -2.09 -4.56 7.54
N TYR A 228 -1.87 -3.25 7.63
CA TYR A 228 -0.51 -2.68 7.57
C TYR A 228 0.40 -3.19 8.69
N THR A 229 -0.16 -3.42 9.88
CA THR A 229 0.49 -4.01 11.05
C THR A 229 0.69 -5.52 10.93
N GLY A 230 -0.01 -6.18 10.01
CA GLY A 230 0.09 -7.63 9.80
C GLY A 230 -0.55 -8.45 10.92
N ASP A 231 -1.49 -7.89 11.67
CA ASP A 231 -2.21 -8.56 12.76
C ASP A 231 -3.63 -9.00 12.38
N ARG A 232 -4.06 -8.69 11.16
CA ARG A 232 -5.37 -9.01 10.61
C ARG A 232 -5.27 -9.42 9.15
N LEU A 233 -6.20 -10.26 8.73
CA LEU A 233 -6.43 -10.62 7.33
C LEU A 233 -7.89 -10.36 6.98
N ALA A 234 -8.15 -9.99 5.74
CA ALA A 234 -9.50 -9.98 5.17
C ALA A 234 -9.50 -10.66 3.81
N MET A 235 -10.58 -11.38 3.50
CA MET A 235 -10.69 -12.14 2.26
C MET A 235 -12.10 -12.07 1.69
N ALA A 236 -12.23 -11.64 0.44
CA ALA A 236 -13.48 -11.69 -0.32
C ALA A 236 -13.70 -13.09 -0.87
N GLY A 237 -14.85 -13.70 -0.61
CA GLY A 237 -15.33 -14.88 -1.31
C GLY A 237 -16.10 -14.47 -2.57
N LEU A 238 -15.52 -14.69 -3.75
CA LEU A 238 -16.17 -14.49 -5.05
C LEU A 238 -16.30 -15.84 -5.76
N VAL A 239 -17.47 -16.07 -6.36
CA VAL A 239 -17.76 -17.26 -7.17
C VAL A 239 -17.45 -17.01 -8.65
N SER A 240 -17.10 -18.08 -9.38
CA SER A 240 -16.87 -18.03 -10.82
C SER A 240 -18.11 -17.55 -11.60
N SER A 241 -17.89 -16.79 -12.68
CA SER A 241 -18.92 -16.16 -13.53
C SER A 241 -19.81 -17.14 -14.32
N ASN A 242 -19.50 -18.44 -14.29
CA ASN A 242 -20.25 -19.49 -15.00
C ASN A 242 -21.45 -20.03 -14.20
N VAL A 243 -21.83 -19.36 -13.09
CA VAL A 243 -22.91 -19.77 -12.18
C VAL A 243 -24.07 -18.75 -12.21
N GLU A 244 -25.06 -19.03 -13.04
CA GLU A 244 -26.38 -18.38 -13.00
C GLU A 244 -27.18 -18.84 -11.76
N PRO A 245 -28.09 -18.04 -11.17
CA PRO A 245 -28.46 -16.66 -11.52
C PRO A 245 -28.33 -15.69 -10.33
N TYR A 246 -27.10 -15.47 -9.84
CA TYR A 246 -26.74 -14.32 -8.98
C TYR A 246 -27.60 -14.09 -7.72
N THR A 247 -27.91 -15.13 -6.92
CA THR A 247 -28.24 -14.88 -5.51
C THR A 247 -26.93 -14.57 -4.78
N LEU A 248 -26.62 -13.27 -4.73
CA LEU A 248 -25.38 -12.72 -4.17
C LEU A 248 -25.30 -12.80 -2.64
N ASP A 249 -26.26 -13.51 -2.04
CA ASP A 249 -26.33 -13.84 -0.61
C ASP A 249 -25.18 -14.77 -0.15
N HIS A 250 -24.35 -15.26 -1.08
CA HIS A 250 -23.28 -16.21 -0.80
C HIS A 250 -21.87 -15.63 -0.86
N ALA A 251 -21.65 -14.48 -1.51
CA ALA A 251 -20.37 -13.78 -1.36
C ALA A 251 -20.24 -13.38 0.12
N ARG A 252 -19.01 -13.23 0.62
CA ARG A 252 -18.76 -12.80 2.00
C ARG A 252 -17.36 -12.24 2.14
N ILE A 253 -17.15 -11.48 3.19
CA ILE A 253 -15.82 -11.09 3.63
C ILE A 253 -15.53 -11.83 4.92
N GLU A 254 -14.50 -12.67 4.92
CA GLU A 254 -13.95 -13.18 6.17
C GLU A 254 -12.92 -12.20 6.71
N VAL A 255 -13.07 -11.85 7.97
CA VAL A 255 -12.06 -11.11 8.74
C VAL A 255 -11.44 -12.08 9.74
N LEU A 256 -10.12 -12.11 9.78
CA LEU A 256 -9.33 -12.99 10.64
C LEU A 256 -8.38 -12.16 11.50
N HIS A 257 -8.15 -12.59 12.74
CA HIS A 257 -6.95 -12.21 13.48
C HIS A 257 -5.77 -13.04 12.98
N PHE A 258 -4.59 -12.43 12.84
CA PHE A 258 -3.37 -13.10 12.43
C PHE A 258 -2.25 -12.83 13.44
N ASP A 259 -1.59 -13.88 13.88
CA ASP A 259 -0.41 -13.79 14.72
C ASP A 259 0.84 -13.88 13.84
N ASN A 260 1.44 -12.72 13.55
CA ASN A 260 2.65 -12.64 12.73
C ASN A 260 3.92 -13.22 13.40
N ALA A 261 3.86 -13.66 14.66
CA ALA A 261 4.95 -14.39 15.29
C ALA A 261 4.84 -15.91 15.07
N THR A 262 3.63 -16.43 14.87
CA THR A 262 3.39 -17.88 14.77
C THR A 262 2.86 -18.33 13.41
N GLY A 263 2.36 -17.40 12.58
CA GLY A 263 1.71 -17.73 11.31
C GLY A 263 0.28 -18.24 11.46
N SER A 264 -0.30 -18.17 12.66
CA SER A 264 -1.66 -18.67 12.91
C SER A 264 -2.71 -17.59 12.63
N ALA A 265 -3.80 -17.99 11.98
CA ALA A 265 -5.00 -17.19 11.77
C ALA A 265 -6.17 -17.75 12.58
N THR A 266 -7.03 -16.87 13.09
CA THR A 266 -8.28 -17.25 13.77
C THR A 266 -9.43 -16.39 13.25
N HIS A 267 -10.61 -17.00 13.12
CA HIS A 267 -11.80 -16.29 12.66
C HIS A 267 -12.20 -15.16 13.62
N ALA A 268 -12.57 -14.02 13.06
CA ALA A 268 -13.02 -12.84 13.81
C ALA A 268 -14.45 -12.43 13.44
N ALA A 269 -14.76 -12.39 12.14
CA ALA A 269 -16.11 -12.05 11.66
C ALA A 269 -16.35 -12.56 10.22
N SER A 270 -17.57 -13.02 9.95
CA SER A 270 -18.07 -13.24 8.58
C SER A 270 -19.06 -12.14 8.20
N ILE A 271 -18.65 -11.26 7.30
CA ILE A 271 -19.45 -10.10 6.87
C ILE A 271 -20.19 -10.44 5.56
N PRO A 272 -21.53 -10.40 5.55
CA PRO A 272 -22.30 -10.59 4.32
C PRO A 272 -22.21 -9.36 3.40
N PRO A 273 -22.29 -9.53 2.07
CA PRO A 273 -22.47 -8.45 1.12
C PRO A 273 -23.84 -7.81 1.32
N PRO A 274 -24.01 -6.54 0.91
CA PRO A 274 -25.34 -6.05 0.59
C PRO A 274 -26.00 -6.95 -0.46
N THR A 275 -27.28 -7.29 -0.26
CA THR A 275 -28.05 -8.16 -1.16
C THR A 275 -27.92 -7.70 -2.62
N GLY A 276 -27.64 -8.64 -3.53
CA GLY A 276 -27.58 -8.35 -4.96
C GLY A 276 -26.25 -7.77 -5.46
N ASN A 277 -25.20 -7.75 -4.64
CA ASN A 277 -23.88 -7.23 -5.03
C ASN A 277 -22.71 -8.24 -4.94
N THR A 278 -21.79 -8.21 -5.90
CA THR A 278 -20.52 -8.96 -5.83
C THR A 278 -19.47 -8.17 -5.06
N ILE A 279 -18.57 -8.87 -4.35
CA ILE A 279 -17.42 -8.27 -3.65
C ILE A 279 -16.15 -8.66 -4.39
N ASN A 280 -15.24 -7.71 -4.58
CA ASN A 280 -13.95 -8.01 -5.18
C ASN A 280 -12.79 -7.37 -4.41
N GLY A 281 -12.64 -6.04 -4.54
CA GLY A 281 -11.59 -5.31 -3.88
C GLY A 281 -11.91 -5.12 -2.39
N ILE A 282 -10.91 -5.38 -1.54
CA ILE A 282 -10.94 -5.12 -0.11
C ILE A 282 -9.63 -4.44 0.27
N GLU A 283 -9.67 -3.48 1.20
CA GLU A 283 -8.48 -2.89 1.79
C GLU A 283 -8.73 -2.44 3.23
N PHE A 284 -7.73 -2.59 4.10
CA PHE A 284 -7.76 -2.05 5.45
C PHE A 284 -7.36 -0.56 5.47
N SER A 285 -7.90 0.20 6.41
CA SER A 285 -7.32 1.50 6.77
C SER A 285 -5.87 1.33 7.26
N PRO A 286 -5.02 2.37 7.14
CA PRO A 286 -3.64 2.34 7.65
C PRO A 286 -3.50 1.89 9.10
N ASP A 287 -4.45 2.24 9.96
CA ASP A 287 -4.47 1.85 11.37
C ASP A 287 -5.19 0.51 11.64
N GLY A 288 -5.74 -0.13 10.60
CA GLY A 288 -6.51 -1.37 10.71
C GLY A 288 -7.88 -1.25 11.38
N SER A 289 -8.34 -0.03 11.73
CA SER A 289 -9.60 0.20 12.44
C SER A 289 -10.83 0.23 11.52
N LYS A 290 -10.63 0.31 10.19
CA LYS A 290 -11.69 0.27 9.18
C LYS A 290 -11.37 -0.76 8.10
N LEU A 291 -12.43 -1.31 7.52
CA LEU A 291 -12.36 -2.17 6.34
C LEU A 291 -13.17 -1.54 5.22
N TYR A 292 -12.56 -1.39 4.05
CA TYR A 292 -13.21 -0.90 2.85
C TYR A 292 -13.34 -2.02 1.84
N PHE A 293 -14.45 -2.02 1.10
CA PHE A 293 -14.60 -2.88 -0.07
C PHE A 293 -15.49 -2.21 -1.10
N THR A 294 -15.29 -2.60 -2.36
CA THR A 294 -16.18 -2.20 -3.45
C THR A 294 -17.13 -3.31 -3.81
N SER A 295 -18.33 -2.94 -4.23
CA SER A 295 -19.30 -3.87 -4.76
C SER A 295 -19.94 -3.39 -6.06
N LYS A 296 -20.45 -4.36 -6.85
CA LYS A 296 -21.14 -4.15 -8.13
C LYS A 296 -22.54 -4.72 -8.07
N SER A 297 -23.55 -3.98 -8.54
CA SER A 297 -24.89 -4.55 -8.74
C SER A 297 -24.89 -5.50 -9.94
N ALA A 298 -25.27 -6.76 -9.73
CA ALA A 298 -25.33 -7.76 -10.81
C ALA A 298 -26.73 -7.86 -11.44
N LEU A 299 -27.77 -7.35 -10.77
CA LEU A 299 -29.18 -7.59 -11.13
C LEU A 299 -29.98 -6.32 -11.45
N GLU A 300 -29.41 -5.14 -11.21
CA GLU A 300 -30.08 -3.86 -11.40
C GLU A 300 -29.38 -3.08 -12.51
N LEU A 301 -30.13 -2.72 -13.56
CA LEU A 301 -29.73 -1.69 -14.50
C LEU A 301 -30.33 -0.36 -14.01
N PRO A 302 -29.53 0.72 -13.94
CA PRO A 302 -28.11 0.81 -14.32
C PRO A 302 -27.18 0.04 -13.37
N ILE A 303 -26.07 -0.51 -13.90
CA ILE A 303 -25.04 -1.14 -13.07
C ILE A 303 -24.49 -0.07 -12.13
N THR A 304 -24.29 -0.40 -10.87
CA THR A 304 -23.70 0.52 -9.89
C THR A 304 -22.35 0.00 -9.41
N SER A 305 -21.44 0.93 -9.11
CA SER A 305 -20.23 0.69 -8.35
C SER A 305 -20.38 1.39 -7.00
N THR A 306 -20.24 0.64 -5.91
CA THR A 306 -20.48 1.15 -4.55
C THR A 306 -19.25 0.90 -3.68
N LEU A 307 -18.79 1.94 -2.98
CA LEU A 307 -17.78 1.83 -1.93
C LEU A 307 -18.45 1.74 -0.56
N HIS A 308 -18.02 0.77 0.21
CA HIS A 308 -18.52 0.49 1.54
C HIS A 308 -17.40 0.57 2.58
N GLN A 309 -17.78 0.82 3.83
CA GLN A 309 -16.92 0.85 4.99
C GLN A 309 -17.55 0.05 6.14
N TYR A 310 -16.71 -0.66 6.88
CA TYR A 310 -17.03 -1.27 8.18
C TYR A 310 -16.05 -0.79 9.25
N ASP A 311 -16.51 -0.73 10.51
CA ASP A 311 -15.69 -0.45 11.68
C ASP A 311 -15.20 -1.75 12.32
N LEU A 312 -13.87 -1.89 12.42
CA LEU A 312 -13.20 -3.03 13.06
C LEU A 312 -12.59 -2.70 14.43
N SER A 313 -12.81 -1.48 14.93
CA SER A 313 -12.46 -1.12 16.32
C SER A 313 -13.36 -1.82 17.33
N VAL A 314 -14.56 -2.24 16.91
CA VAL A 314 -15.44 -3.14 17.65
C VAL A 314 -15.05 -4.60 17.37
N GLN A 315 -15.08 -5.45 18.40
CA GLN A 315 -14.62 -6.85 18.29
C GLN A 315 -15.75 -7.87 18.12
N ASP A 316 -17.01 -7.46 18.26
CA ASP A 316 -18.18 -8.33 18.13
C ASP A 316 -18.67 -8.36 16.67
N GLU A 317 -18.87 -9.55 16.10
CA GLU A 317 -19.29 -9.73 14.70
C GLU A 317 -20.57 -8.97 14.38
N ALA A 318 -21.59 -9.05 15.25
CA ALA A 318 -22.86 -8.37 15.01
C ALA A 318 -22.70 -6.84 15.03
N ALA A 319 -21.85 -6.30 15.92
CA ALA A 319 -21.50 -4.88 15.93
C ALA A 319 -20.71 -4.45 14.69
N ILE A 320 -19.78 -5.28 14.20
CA ILE A 320 -19.04 -5.04 12.94
C ILE A 320 -20.06 -4.95 11.80
N ILE A 321 -20.93 -5.95 11.64
CA ILE A 321 -21.96 -5.96 10.57
C ILE A 321 -22.88 -4.74 10.68
N ALA A 322 -23.30 -4.37 11.89
CA ALA A 322 -24.17 -3.21 12.12
C ALA A 322 -23.48 -1.86 11.84
N SER A 323 -22.15 -1.80 11.80
CA SER A 323 -21.39 -0.58 11.50
C SER A 323 -21.35 -0.20 10.01
N HIS A 324 -21.94 -1.03 9.15
CA HIS A 324 -21.96 -0.84 7.70
C HIS A 324 -22.33 0.58 7.29
N THR A 325 -21.45 1.19 6.50
CA THR A 325 -21.71 2.50 5.90
C THR A 325 -21.43 2.46 4.40
N VAL A 326 -22.37 2.95 3.61
CA VAL A 326 -22.15 3.24 2.19
C VAL A 326 -21.46 4.60 2.09
N ILE A 327 -20.27 4.64 1.50
CA ILE A 327 -19.47 5.86 1.34
C ILE A 327 -19.89 6.61 0.08
N PHE A 328 -20.02 5.91 -1.04
CA PHE A 328 -20.61 6.44 -2.26
C PHE A 328 -21.18 5.32 -3.12
N THR A 329 -22.12 5.69 -3.99
CA THR A 329 -22.63 4.85 -5.07
C THR A 329 -22.58 5.67 -6.35
N GLU A 330 -22.11 5.06 -7.44
CA GLU A 330 -22.09 5.64 -8.77
C GLU A 330 -22.77 4.70 -9.76
N GLU A 331 -23.60 5.25 -10.64
CA GLU A 331 -24.11 4.54 -11.82
C GLU A 331 -23.01 4.46 -12.89
N VAL A 332 -22.63 3.24 -13.26
CA VAL A 332 -21.66 2.97 -14.32
C VAL A 332 -22.40 2.39 -15.51
N GLY A 333 -21.97 2.75 -16.72
CA GLY A 333 -22.59 2.28 -17.96
C GLY A 333 -22.61 0.74 -18.09
N SER A 334 -23.16 0.23 -19.19
CA SER A 334 -23.16 -1.22 -19.46
C SER A 334 -21.74 -1.71 -19.76
N PHE A 335 -21.11 -2.37 -18.79
CA PHE A 335 -19.90 -3.16 -18.97
C PHE A 335 -20.24 -4.65 -18.91
N ASP A 336 -19.31 -5.49 -19.35
CA ASP A 336 -19.48 -6.93 -19.18
C ASP A 336 -19.75 -7.23 -17.69
N VAL A 337 -20.88 -7.91 -17.44
CA VAL A 337 -21.38 -8.15 -16.08
C VAL A 337 -20.44 -9.12 -15.35
N GLN A 338 -19.59 -9.83 -16.09
CA GLN A 338 -18.74 -10.91 -15.57
C GLN A 338 -17.41 -10.46 -14.96
N ASP A 339 -16.89 -9.28 -15.30
CA ASP A 339 -15.60 -8.84 -14.77
C ASP A 339 -15.76 -8.25 -13.36
N PRO A 340 -15.00 -8.75 -12.37
CA PRO A 340 -14.98 -8.17 -11.05
C PRO A 340 -14.18 -6.87 -11.11
N PHE A 341 -14.75 -5.76 -10.61
CA PHE A 341 -14.09 -4.45 -10.60
C PHE A 341 -14.01 -3.87 -9.20
N GLY A 342 -13.28 -2.77 -9.05
CA GLY A 342 -13.25 -2.04 -7.79
C GLY A 342 -12.05 -2.32 -6.88
N GLN A 343 -10.94 -2.85 -7.40
CA GLN A 343 -9.77 -3.06 -6.54
C GLN A 343 -9.36 -1.78 -5.81
N LEU A 344 -9.04 -1.96 -4.53
CA LEU A 344 -8.49 -0.94 -3.64
C LEU A 344 -7.05 -1.33 -3.27
N ALA A 345 -6.20 -0.33 -3.08
CA ALA A 345 -4.84 -0.51 -2.62
C ALA A 345 -4.39 0.64 -1.71
N LEU A 346 -3.82 0.30 -0.56
CA LEU A 346 -3.10 1.21 0.31
C LEU A 346 -1.77 1.62 -0.35
N ALA A 347 -1.59 2.91 -0.59
CA ALA A 347 -0.38 3.48 -1.17
C ALA A 347 0.60 3.98 -0.09
N PRO A 348 1.87 4.27 -0.44
CA PRO A 348 2.87 4.78 0.51
C PRO A 348 2.51 6.12 1.17
N ASP A 349 1.60 6.87 0.58
CA ASP A 349 1.06 8.12 1.15
C ASP A 349 0.01 7.89 2.24
N ARG A 350 -0.20 6.62 2.65
CA ARG A 350 -1.20 6.17 3.62
C ARG A 350 -2.65 6.44 3.24
N ARG A 351 -2.91 6.68 1.95
CA ARG A 351 -4.27 6.77 1.41
C ARG A 351 -4.64 5.48 0.70
N ILE A 352 -5.94 5.21 0.65
CA ILE A 352 -6.47 4.08 -0.11
C ILE A 352 -6.88 4.58 -1.49
N TRP A 353 -6.24 4.06 -2.52
CA TRP A 353 -6.59 4.34 -3.91
C TRP A 353 -7.47 3.23 -4.45
N PHE A 354 -8.41 3.57 -5.32
CA PHE A 354 -9.36 2.59 -5.83
C PHE A 354 -9.73 2.84 -7.28
N ILE A 355 -10.02 1.74 -7.97
CA ILE A 355 -10.62 1.74 -9.29
C ILE A 355 -12.13 1.89 -9.11
N ARG A 356 -12.77 2.84 -9.81
CA ARG A 356 -14.24 2.97 -9.76
C ARG A 356 -14.94 1.92 -10.62
N TRP A 357 -14.46 1.74 -11.85
CA TRP A 357 -14.90 0.74 -12.81
C TRP A 357 -13.83 0.61 -13.92
N PRO A 358 -13.78 -0.50 -14.67
CA PRO A 358 -12.60 -0.81 -15.50
C PRO A 358 -12.29 0.16 -16.62
N GLY A 359 -13.31 0.79 -17.19
CA GLY A 359 -13.13 1.79 -18.24
C GLY A 359 -12.98 3.23 -17.71
N SER A 360 -12.93 3.45 -16.39
CA SER A 360 -12.72 4.77 -15.82
C SER A 360 -11.34 5.29 -16.22
N PRO A 361 -11.21 6.52 -16.76
CA PRO A 361 -9.91 7.15 -16.96
C PRO A 361 -9.37 7.76 -15.66
N TRP A 362 -10.02 7.54 -14.52
CA TRP A 362 -9.65 8.10 -13.22
C TRP A 362 -9.40 7.02 -12.18
N LEU A 363 -8.38 7.23 -11.33
CA LEU A 363 -8.34 6.62 -10.00
C LEU A 363 -9.04 7.54 -8.99
N GLY A 364 -9.81 6.91 -8.11
CA GLY A 364 -10.31 7.54 -6.90
C GLY A 364 -9.34 7.36 -5.73
N VAL A 365 -9.48 8.19 -4.70
CA VAL A 365 -8.74 8.10 -3.45
C VAL A 365 -9.66 8.32 -2.25
N ILE A 366 -9.38 7.64 -1.15
CA ILE A 366 -9.92 7.93 0.19
C ILE A 366 -8.83 8.70 0.93
N GLU A 367 -9.03 10.00 1.16
CA GLU A 367 -7.98 10.87 1.69
C GLU A 367 -7.70 10.65 3.18
N SER A 368 -8.73 10.29 3.96
CA SER A 368 -8.63 10.07 5.41
C SER A 368 -9.16 8.69 5.80
N PRO A 369 -8.50 7.59 5.39
CA PRO A 369 -9.05 6.23 5.50
C PRO A 369 -9.30 5.72 6.93
N ASN A 370 -8.78 6.38 7.97
CA ASN A 370 -9.10 6.00 9.36
C ASN A 370 -10.44 6.60 9.84
N GLU A 371 -10.94 7.64 9.15
CA GLU A 371 -12.14 8.37 9.55
C GLU A 371 -13.42 7.65 9.12
N ALA A 372 -14.48 7.82 9.91
CA ALA A 372 -15.76 7.14 9.67
C ALA A 372 -16.66 7.89 8.67
N GLY A 373 -17.36 7.13 7.83
CA GLY A 373 -18.37 7.63 6.90
C GLY A 373 -17.81 8.72 5.97
N ALA A 374 -18.58 9.80 5.78
CA ALA A 374 -18.19 10.90 4.91
C ALA A 374 -16.88 11.60 5.33
N ALA A 375 -16.45 11.47 6.60
CA ALA A 375 -15.19 12.05 7.06
C ALA A 375 -13.95 11.37 6.44
N CYS A 376 -14.09 10.16 5.88
CA CYS A 376 -13.00 9.53 5.13
C CYS A 376 -12.62 10.27 3.84
N THR A 377 -13.45 11.25 3.43
CA THR A 377 -13.17 12.19 2.34
C THR A 377 -12.80 11.47 1.04
N PRO A 378 -13.77 10.75 0.41
CA PRO A 378 -13.52 10.08 -0.85
C PRO A 378 -13.54 11.08 -2.03
N VAL A 379 -12.54 11.01 -2.89
CA VAL A 379 -12.44 11.82 -4.12
C VAL A 379 -12.40 10.88 -5.32
N MET A 380 -13.41 10.97 -6.18
CA MET A 380 -13.64 9.98 -7.25
C MET A 380 -12.76 10.20 -8.49
N ASP A 381 -12.44 11.45 -8.79
CA ASP A 381 -11.66 11.89 -9.97
C ASP A 381 -10.31 12.46 -9.52
N GLN A 382 -9.56 11.71 -8.70
CA GLN A 382 -8.33 12.23 -8.09
C GLN A 382 -7.15 12.30 -9.07
N LEU A 383 -6.93 11.23 -9.84
CA LEU A 383 -5.80 11.13 -10.74
C LEU A 383 -6.26 10.67 -12.12
N LEU A 384 -6.09 11.55 -13.10
CA LEU A 384 -6.31 11.22 -14.50
C LEU A 384 -5.23 10.25 -14.96
N LEU A 385 -5.65 9.10 -15.48
CA LEU A 385 -4.78 8.09 -16.05
C LEU A 385 -4.65 8.28 -17.58
N PRO A 386 -3.47 7.99 -18.16
CA PRO A 386 -3.30 7.99 -19.61
C PRO A 386 -4.12 6.92 -20.34
N HIS A 387 -4.37 5.80 -19.68
CA HIS A 387 -5.24 4.71 -20.14
C HIS A 387 -6.32 4.42 -19.08
N ASN A 388 -7.38 3.73 -19.48
CA ASN A 388 -8.41 3.32 -18.52
C ASN A 388 -7.81 2.47 -17.38
N ALA A 389 -8.40 2.56 -16.19
CA ALA A 389 -7.88 1.94 -14.98
C ALA A 389 -7.79 0.41 -15.04
N GLY A 390 -8.57 -0.25 -15.90
CA GLY A 390 -8.62 -1.70 -15.99
C GLY A 390 -9.25 -2.34 -14.73
N ALA A 391 -9.12 -3.65 -14.60
CA ALA A 391 -9.83 -4.42 -13.56
C ALA A 391 -8.96 -4.81 -12.34
N GLY A 392 -7.79 -4.18 -12.14
CA GLY A 392 -6.91 -4.51 -11.02
C GLY A 392 -5.81 -3.48 -10.75
N LEU A 393 -5.33 -3.47 -9.52
CA LEU A 393 -4.17 -2.74 -9.01
C LEU A 393 -3.07 -3.74 -8.56
N PRO A 394 -1.83 -3.29 -8.35
CA PRO A 394 -0.76 -4.14 -7.85
C PRO A 394 -1.06 -4.77 -6.47
N SER A 395 -0.89 -6.09 -6.35
CA SER A 395 -1.14 -6.85 -5.11
C SER A 395 0.11 -6.98 -4.24
N GLN A 396 0.63 -5.86 -3.75
CA GLN A 396 1.91 -5.79 -3.02
C GLN A 396 1.78 -6.22 -1.54
N CYS A 397 2.90 -6.64 -0.92
CA CYS A 397 2.95 -6.76 0.54
C CYS A 397 2.74 -5.37 1.17
N LYS A 398 1.89 -5.27 2.20
CA LYS A 398 1.51 -3.98 2.77
C LYS A 398 2.65 -3.30 3.52
N ARG A 399 3.47 -4.10 4.18
CA ARG A 399 4.61 -3.66 4.99
C ARG A 399 5.76 -4.66 4.87
N TYR A 400 6.91 -4.16 4.46
CA TYR A 400 8.20 -4.85 4.51
C TYR A 400 8.90 -4.49 5.83
N HIS A 401 9.82 -5.31 6.36
CA HIS A 401 10.47 -4.99 7.67
C HIS A 401 11.13 -3.64 7.68
N ASP A 402 11.79 -3.35 6.57
CA ASP A 402 12.56 -2.16 6.31
C ASP A 402 11.66 -0.96 5.95
N SER A 403 10.32 -1.15 5.79
CA SER A 403 9.33 -0.09 5.51
C SER A 403 9.26 1.04 6.53
N GLU A 404 9.75 0.80 7.74
CA GLU A 404 10.00 1.83 8.74
C GLU A 404 11.51 2.05 8.89
N LEU A 405 11.94 3.32 8.86
CA LEU A 405 13.28 3.67 9.33
C LEU A 405 13.40 3.19 10.78
N THR A 406 14.44 2.43 11.11
CA THR A 406 14.79 2.09 12.49
C THR A 406 14.74 3.35 13.36
N HIS A 407 13.78 3.39 14.28
CA HIS A 407 13.69 4.43 15.31
C HIS A 407 15.02 4.53 16.06
N THR A 408 15.52 5.74 16.28
CA THR A 408 16.85 6.01 16.89
C THR A 408 16.85 5.85 18.42
N GLY A 409 16.09 4.88 18.95
CA GLY A 409 15.75 4.76 20.36
C GLY A 409 14.74 5.80 20.85
N ILE A 410 14.11 6.56 19.94
CA ILE A 410 13.18 7.65 20.26
C ILE A 410 11.84 7.38 19.54
N PRO A 411 10.73 7.19 20.29
CA PRO A 411 9.40 7.07 19.70
C PRO A 411 9.03 8.37 18.95
N ALA A 412 8.47 8.24 17.75
CA ALA A 412 7.74 9.35 17.15
C ALA A 412 6.41 9.46 17.88
N SER A 413 6.09 10.62 18.44
CA SER A 413 4.80 10.87 19.08
C SER A 413 3.80 11.39 18.06
N GLU A 414 2.55 10.95 18.21
CA GLU A 414 1.38 11.30 17.39
C GLU A 414 1.09 12.80 17.42
N GLU A 415 0.61 13.33 16.29
CA GLU A 415 0.32 14.75 16.12
C GLU A 415 -0.96 15.19 16.86
N ALA A 416 -0.81 16.25 17.66
CA ALA A 416 -1.82 17.30 17.78
C ALA A 416 -1.11 18.66 17.90
N GLY A 417 -1.09 19.40 16.79
CA GLY A 417 -0.42 20.70 16.65
C GLY A 417 1.07 20.59 16.26
N THR A 418 1.51 21.45 15.35
CA THR A 418 2.88 21.44 14.81
C THR A 418 3.85 22.27 15.67
N LEU A 419 4.95 21.64 16.10
CA LEU A 419 6.09 22.34 16.69
C LEU A 419 6.84 23.10 15.58
N MET A 420 6.90 24.43 15.70
CA MET A 420 7.50 25.29 14.67
C MET A 420 8.81 25.91 15.17
N THR A 421 9.84 25.94 14.31
CA THR A 421 11.11 26.59 14.64
C THR A 421 11.58 27.54 13.54
N TRP A 422 12.05 28.73 13.90
CA TRP A 422 12.56 29.72 12.94
C TRP A 422 13.57 30.71 13.56
N PRO A 423 14.46 31.33 12.78
CA PRO A 423 14.74 31.03 11.38
C PRO A 423 15.31 29.62 11.22
N ASN A 424 15.05 29.00 10.08
CA ASN A 424 15.67 27.74 9.67
C ASN A 424 16.13 27.90 8.21
N PRO A 425 17.45 28.01 7.94
CA PRO A 425 18.57 27.81 8.86
C PRO A 425 18.72 28.88 9.95
N ALA A 426 19.24 28.51 11.11
CA ALA A 426 19.52 29.40 12.24
C ALA A 426 21.02 29.70 12.35
N GLN A 427 21.37 30.97 12.60
CA GLN A 427 22.77 31.39 12.79
C GLN A 427 23.10 31.64 14.26
N THR A 428 22.31 32.47 14.93
CA THR A 428 22.56 32.91 16.32
C THR A 428 21.39 32.59 17.24
N LEU A 429 20.16 32.82 16.82
CA LEU A 429 18.96 32.58 17.60
C LEU A 429 18.04 31.62 16.88
N LEU A 430 17.38 30.75 17.65
CA LEU A 430 16.27 29.90 17.22
C LEU A 430 15.04 30.24 18.06
N ASN A 431 13.95 30.60 17.41
CA ASN A 431 12.64 30.69 18.03
C ASN A 431 11.93 29.35 17.88
N ILE A 432 11.24 28.93 18.94
CA ILE A 432 10.51 27.67 19.03
C ILE A 432 9.09 28.01 19.47
N ASN A 433 8.09 27.58 18.72
CA ASN A 433 6.67 27.70 19.07
C ASN A 433 6.09 26.31 19.29
N ALA A 434 5.83 25.99 20.56
CA ALA A 434 5.21 24.76 20.98
C ALA A 434 3.69 24.77 20.72
N PRO A 435 3.09 23.59 20.49
CA PRO A 435 1.63 23.47 20.35
C PRO A 435 0.87 23.95 21.60
N GLU A 436 1.46 23.75 22.78
CA GLU A 436 0.89 24.10 24.08
C GLU A 436 1.85 24.97 24.92
N PRO A 437 1.34 25.79 25.86
CA PRO A 437 2.19 26.51 26.81
C PRO A 437 2.73 25.57 27.88
N GLY A 438 3.81 25.97 28.58
CA GLY A 438 4.36 25.19 29.68
C GLY A 438 5.31 24.07 29.27
N CYS A 439 5.58 23.92 27.97
CA CYS A 439 6.45 22.86 27.49
C CYS A 439 7.95 23.14 27.72
N THR A 440 8.72 22.05 27.78
CA THR A 440 10.18 22.06 27.76
C THR A 440 10.67 21.61 26.40
N SER A 441 11.47 22.46 25.74
CA SER A 441 12.15 22.14 24.48
C SER A 441 13.58 21.69 24.73
N GLN A 442 14.03 20.72 23.93
CA GLN A 442 15.33 20.08 23.99
C GLN A 442 15.87 19.95 22.56
N LEU A 443 17.13 20.33 22.34
CA LEU A 443 17.82 20.18 21.06
C LEU A 443 18.80 19.03 21.16
N TYR A 444 18.76 18.14 20.18
CA TYR A 444 19.65 16.99 20.05
C TYR A 444 20.49 17.12 18.78
N ASP A 445 21.78 16.83 18.86
CA ASP A 445 22.63 16.72 17.68
C ASP A 445 22.31 15.44 16.87
N ALA A 446 22.89 15.31 15.67
CA ALA A 446 22.65 14.18 14.77
C ALA A 446 22.99 12.80 15.36
N THR A 447 23.72 12.74 16.48
CA THR A 447 24.04 11.49 17.18
C THR A 447 23.04 11.15 18.29
N GLY A 448 22.03 11.99 18.49
CA GLY A 448 21.04 11.85 19.56
C GLY A 448 21.50 12.39 20.90
N ARG A 449 22.61 13.15 20.96
CA ARG A 449 23.09 13.76 22.20
C ARG A 449 22.38 15.10 22.45
N LEU A 450 21.84 15.28 23.66
CA LEU A 450 21.24 16.53 24.09
C LEU A 450 22.29 17.65 24.15
N VAL A 451 22.08 18.73 23.40
CA VAL A 451 22.99 19.89 23.34
C VAL A 451 22.43 21.14 23.99
N LEU A 452 21.11 21.29 24.06
CA LEU A 452 20.46 22.46 24.68
C LEU A 452 19.08 22.08 25.23
N SER A 453 18.65 22.74 26.31
CA SER A 453 17.28 22.63 26.81
C SER A 453 16.77 23.99 27.30
N THR A 454 15.49 24.28 27.05
CA THR A 454 14.81 25.52 27.45
C THR A 454 13.37 25.25 27.87
N MET A 455 12.85 26.00 28.84
CA MET A 455 11.45 25.92 29.27
C MET A 455 10.68 27.15 28.77
N HIS A 456 9.50 26.94 28.20
CA HIS A 456 8.70 28.01 27.57
C HIS A 456 7.93 28.88 28.57
N GLY A 457 7.87 28.47 29.86
CA GLY A 457 7.05 29.14 30.87
C GLY A 457 5.56 29.13 30.49
N PRO A 458 4.75 30.14 30.86
CA PRO A 458 3.32 30.16 30.51
C PRO A 458 3.03 30.48 29.04
N ARG A 459 4.06 30.65 28.20
CA ARG A 459 3.93 30.99 26.78
C ARG A 459 4.13 29.74 25.92
N ARG A 460 3.63 29.79 24.69
CA ARG A 460 3.92 28.78 23.66
C ARG A 460 5.30 28.96 23.04
N THR A 461 5.88 30.16 23.13
CA THR A 461 7.13 30.50 22.44
C THR A 461 8.33 30.58 23.38
N ALA A 462 9.48 30.10 22.91
CA ALA A 462 10.79 30.31 23.52
C ALA A 462 11.81 30.72 22.44
N THR A 463 12.82 31.49 22.84
CA THR A 463 13.96 31.83 21.97
C THR A 463 15.23 31.34 22.64
N VAL A 464 16.07 30.62 21.89
CA VAL A 464 17.32 30.03 22.38
C VAL A 464 18.51 30.52 21.56
N ASP A 465 19.64 30.73 22.23
CA ASP A 465 20.91 31.02 21.60
C ASP A 465 21.56 29.72 21.11
N VAL A 466 21.81 29.66 19.81
CA VAL A 466 22.42 28.53 19.13
C VAL A 466 23.78 28.89 18.52
N ALA A 467 24.29 30.10 18.74
CA ALA A 467 25.52 30.59 18.10
C ALA A 467 26.73 29.68 18.36
N GLY A 468 26.80 29.06 19.54
CA GLY A 468 27.88 28.15 19.94
C GLY A 468 27.75 26.71 19.44
N LEU A 469 26.66 26.34 18.76
CA LEU A 469 26.46 24.99 18.24
C LEU A 469 27.24 24.79 16.92
N PRO A 470 27.87 23.63 16.70
CA PRO A 470 28.45 23.28 15.40
C PRO A 470 27.43 23.35 14.26
N ALA A 471 27.87 23.72 13.05
CA ALA A 471 27.03 23.66 11.86
C ALA A 471 26.56 22.22 11.61
N GLY A 472 25.28 22.06 11.26
CA GLY A 472 24.66 20.74 11.07
C GLY A 472 23.19 20.68 11.49
N PRO A 473 22.53 19.54 11.24
CA PRO A 473 21.13 19.34 11.59
C PRO A 473 20.95 19.05 13.09
N TYR A 474 19.89 19.59 13.68
CA TYR A 474 19.47 19.30 15.05
C TYR A 474 17.99 18.95 15.10
N LEU A 475 17.66 17.98 15.96
CA LEU A 475 16.29 17.63 16.30
C LEU A 475 15.84 18.50 17.49
N VAL A 476 14.69 19.14 17.38
CA VAL A 476 14.06 19.91 18.45
C VAL A 476 12.88 19.09 18.96
N ARG A 477 12.92 18.67 20.22
CA ARG A 477 11.83 17.95 20.90
C ARG A 477 11.21 18.85 21.94
N CYS A 478 9.90 18.99 21.94
CA CYS A 478 9.13 19.69 22.95
C CYS A 478 8.31 18.68 23.76
N THR A 479 8.24 18.82 25.07
CA THR A 479 7.47 17.94 25.96
C THR A 479 6.68 18.75 26.98
N ASP A 480 5.41 18.42 27.18
CA ASP A 480 4.58 19.04 28.22
C ASP A 480 4.77 18.37 29.59
N ALA A 481 4.05 18.85 30.61
CA ALA A 481 4.11 18.29 31.97
C ALA A 481 3.43 16.92 32.11
N LEU A 482 2.63 16.49 31.13
CA LEU A 482 1.90 15.21 31.10
C LEU A 482 2.67 14.13 30.34
N GLY A 483 3.77 14.50 29.66
CA GLY A 483 4.62 13.59 28.89
C GLY A 483 4.29 13.54 27.39
N ASN A 484 3.34 14.35 26.91
CA ASN A 484 3.07 14.47 25.49
C ASN A 484 4.25 15.16 24.80
N GLY A 485 4.63 14.66 23.62
CA GLY A 485 5.81 15.09 22.90
C GLY A 485 5.49 15.62 21.51
N TRP A 486 6.28 16.56 21.03
CA TRP A 486 6.27 17.02 19.64
C TRP A 486 7.69 17.21 19.15
N THR A 487 7.93 17.04 17.85
CA THR A 487 9.25 17.18 17.25
C THR A 487 9.27 18.10 16.04
N SER A 488 10.39 18.76 15.82
CA SER A 488 10.69 19.63 14.68
C SER A 488 12.19 19.56 14.40
N THR A 489 12.65 20.15 13.29
CA THR A 489 14.07 20.14 12.91
C THR A 489 14.58 21.55 12.62
N MET A 490 15.87 21.76 12.87
CA MET A 490 16.58 22.98 12.47
C MET A 490 17.94 22.66 11.84
N LEU A 491 18.41 23.49 10.92
CA LEU A 491 19.79 23.49 10.43
C LEU A 491 20.56 24.65 11.07
N LYS A 492 21.73 24.37 11.66
CA LYS A 492 22.69 25.40 12.09
C LYS A 492 23.64 25.68 10.95
N GLU A 493 23.80 26.96 10.61
CA GLU A 493 24.84 27.46 9.68
C GLU A 493 25.99 28.14 10.41
#